data_AF-A0A833R174-F1
#
_entry.id   AF-A0A833R174-F1
#
_cell.length_a   1.000
_cell.length_b   1.000
_cell.length_c   1.000
_cell.angle_alpha   90.00
_cell.angle_beta   90.00
_cell.angle_gamma   90.00
#
_symmetry.space_group_name_H-M   'P 1'
#
loop_
_entity.id
_entity.type
_entity.pdbx_description
1 polymer ?
#
loop_
_entity_poly.entity_id
_entity_poly.type
_entity_poly.pdbx_seq_one_letter_code
_entity_poly.pdbx_strand_id
1 'polypeptide(L)'
;MKARGLRVLIVFESGGGSGRNQIGDFLDDFLQQRFGAEAYEHVERGLLMSKKQIAMNNFNDKSKGRFVFLIENRACQPSLKLSAVDVVLIYDSDWNPMNDTRNLQRINMKPERVPVFRFYSPCAVEEKVLAKQDVILDNTLQGVVPTVSHSLLSWGAEHLFSQLHELQLQPDDALEIYRSSYVSPEDTTFVDAVMTEIMDKVSGNSNAKTSSPFLPTKNENQITT
;
A
#
# COMPACT_ATOMS: atom_id res chain seq x y z
N MET A 1 -8.66 5.70 -10.20
CA MET A 1 -9.63 4.70 -9.66
C MET A 1 -11.08 5.16 -9.87
N LYS A 2 -11.55 6.28 -9.29
CA LYS A 2 -12.92 6.81 -9.49
C LYS A 2 -13.33 6.96 -10.97
N ALA A 3 -12.48 7.56 -11.80
CA ALA A 3 -12.75 7.75 -13.23
C ALA A 3 -12.97 6.45 -14.02
N ARG A 4 -12.44 5.32 -13.53
CA ARG A 4 -12.63 3.98 -14.12
C ARG A 4 -13.77 3.20 -13.45
N GLY A 5 -14.49 3.80 -12.51
CA GLY A 5 -15.57 3.15 -11.77
C GLY A 5 -15.12 2.07 -10.77
N LEU A 6 -13.83 2.04 -10.42
CA LEU A 6 -13.26 1.06 -9.49
C LEU A 6 -13.60 1.44 -8.05
N ARG A 7 -13.93 0.43 -7.23
CA ARG A 7 -14.17 0.58 -5.80
C ARG A 7 -12.96 0.09 -5.00
N VAL A 8 -12.57 0.90 -4.03
CA VAL A 8 -11.31 0.77 -3.31
C VAL A 8 -11.59 0.52 -1.84
N LEU A 9 -10.95 -0.51 -1.29
CA LEU A 9 -10.85 -0.73 0.15
C LEU A 9 -9.55 -0.08 0.62
N ILE A 10 -9.64 0.90 1.53
CA ILE A 10 -8.46 1.52 2.17
C ILE A 10 -8.41 1.02 3.60
N VAL A 11 -7.33 0.33 3.95
CA VAL A 11 -7.06 -0.14 5.31
C VAL A 11 -5.98 0.74 5.92
N PHE A 12 -6.21 1.18 7.16
CA PHE A 12 -5.25 1.97 7.92
C PHE A 12 -5.04 1.43 9.35
N GLU A 13 -3.90 1.74 9.96
CA GLU A 13 -3.52 1.27 11.28
C GLU A 13 -4.35 1.96 12.37
N SER A 14 -4.85 1.14 13.30
CA SER A 14 -5.41 1.60 14.57
C SER A 14 -4.35 2.27 15.43
N GLY A 15 -4.58 3.50 15.87
CA GLY A 15 -3.74 4.14 16.88
C GLY A 15 -3.70 3.29 18.16
N GLY A 16 -2.50 2.91 18.61
CA GLY A 16 -2.30 2.03 19.76
C GLY A 16 -2.66 2.60 21.15
N GLY A 17 -3.30 3.77 21.24
CA GLY A 17 -3.56 4.48 22.50
C GLY A 17 -5.02 4.88 22.73
N SER A 18 -5.30 5.45 23.91
CA SER A 18 -6.63 5.97 24.31
C SER A 18 -7.06 7.25 23.56
N GLY A 19 -6.29 7.70 22.58
CA GLY A 19 -6.57 8.89 21.77
C GLY A 19 -7.36 8.55 20.51
N ARG A 20 -8.06 9.55 19.96
CA ARG A 20 -8.69 9.45 18.63
C ARG A 20 -7.65 9.03 17.57
N ASN A 21 -8.09 8.21 16.62
CA ASN A 21 -7.26 7.74 15.50
C ASN A 21 -6.95 8.91 14.58
N GLN A 22 -5.86 9.64 14.85
CA GLN A 22 -5.52 10.86 14.11
C GLN A 22 -5.49 10.62 12.60
N ILE A 23 -4.94 9.48 12.13
CA ILE A 23 -4.90 9.17 10.70
C ILE A 23 -6.28 8.89 10.10
N GLY A 24 -7.14 8.19 10.84
CA GLY A 24 -8.52 7.92 10.40
C GLY A 24 -9.30 9.22 10.23
N ASP A 25 -9.18 10.14 11.20
CA ASP A 25 -9.80 11.46 11.15
C ASP A 25 -9.28 12.27 9.93
N PHE A 26 -7.97 12.26 9.66
CA PHE A 26 -7.40 12.95 8.50
C PHE A 26 -7.89 12.38 7.15
N LEU A 27 -7.96 11.04 7.03
CA LEU A 27 -8.45 10.40 5.82
C LEU A 27 -9.96 10.65 5.62
N ASP A 28 -10.73 10.66 6.70
CA ASP A 28 -12.15 11.01 6.69
C ASP A 28 -12.36 12.44 6.17
N ASP A 29 -11.69 13.42 6.78
CA ASP A 29 -11.74 14.83 6.36
C ASP A 29 -11.30 15.01 4.90
N PHE A 30 -10.23 14.34 4.48
CA PHE A 30 -9.75 14.39 3.10
C PHE A 30 -10.78 13.85 2.09
N LEU A 31 -11.36 12.68 2.37
CA LEU A 31 -12.38 12.07 1.50
C LEU A 31 -13.65 12.92 1.47
N GLN A 32 -14.06 13.45 2.61
CA GLN A 32 -15.19 14.36 2.74
C GLN A 32 -15.00 15.62 1.89
N GLN A 33 -13.86 16.29 2.00
CA GLN A 33 -13.57 17.51 1.25
C GLN A 33 -13.44 17.26 -0.25
N ARG A 34 -12.81 16.15 -0.65
CA ARG A 34 -12.50 15.88 -2.06
C ARG A 34 -13.66 15.24 -2.82
N PHE A 35 -14.47 14.42 -2.16
CA PHE A 35 -15.47 13.58 -2.83
C PHE A 35 -16.88 13.67 -2.21
N GLY A 36 -17.02 14.18 -0.98
CA GLY A 36 -18.28 14.31 -0.25
C GLY A 36 -18.71 13.05 0.50
N ALA A 37 -19.61 13.22 1.47
CA ALA A 37 -20.05 12.18 2.41
C ALA A 37 -20.66 10.95 1.76
N GLU A 38 -21.34 11.12 0.62
CA GLU A 38 -22.00 10.01 -0.09
C GLU A 38 -21.04 9.20 -0.96
N ALA A 39 -19.75 9.55 -1.02
CA ALA A 39 -18.77 8.90 -1.89
C ALA A 39 -17.98 7.78 -1.19
N TYR A 40 -18.06 7.67 0.13
CA TYR A 40 -17.31 6.69 0.89
C TYR A 40 -18.08 6.21 2.13
N GLU A 41 -17.56 5.16 2.76
CA GLU A 41 -18.02 4.64 4.05
C GLU A 41 -16.81 4.50 4.97
N HIS A 42 -16.94 4.86 6.24
CA HIS A 42 -15.87 4.78 7.23
C HIS A 42 -16.26 3.84 8.38
N VAL A 43 -15.46 2.81 8.62
CA VAL A 43 -15.69 1.79 9.64
C VAL A 43 -14.51 1.69 10.62
N GLU A 44 -14.82 2.06 11.86
CA GLU A 44 -13.90 1.92 12.99
C GLU A 44 -14.22 0.70 13.85
N ARG A 45 -13.27 0.30 14.70
CA ARG A 45 -13.40 -0.84 15.59
C ARG A 45 -14.65 -0.73 16.48
N GLY A 46 -14.86 0.43 17.09
CA GLY A 46 -15.94 0.69 18.06
C GLY A 46 -17.33 0.87 17.44
N LEU A 47 -17.44 0.89 16.12
CA LEU A 47 -18.71 1.12 15.44
C LEU A 47 -19.70 -0.04 15.68
N LEU A 48 -20.95 0.29 16.00
CA LEU A 48 -22.03 -0.69 16.22
C LEU A 48 -22.21 -1.59 14.99
N MET A 49 -22.49 -2.88 15.23
CA MET A 49 -22.68 -3.85 14.15
C MET A 49 -23.78 -3.47 13.16
N SER A 50 -24.87 -2.85 13.63
CA SER A 50 -25.94 -2.34 12.76
C SER A 50 -25.45 -1.26 11.81
N LYS A 51 -24.61 -0.33 12.29
CA LYS A 51 -24.00 0.71 11.46
C LYS A 51 -22.98 0.14 10.47
N LYS A 52 -22.16 -0.84 10.90
CA LYS A 52 -21.24 -1.58 10.01
C LYS A 52 -22.00 -2.27 8.87
N GLN A 53 -23.16 -2.88 9.17
CA GLN A 53 -24.00 -3.52 8.17
C GLN A 53 -24.58 -2.51 7.16
N ILE A 54 -25.01 -1.33 7.62
CA ILE A 54 -25.49 -0.25 6.76
C ILE A 54 -24.36 0.22 5.83
N ALA A 55 -23.18 0.50 6.37
CA ALA A 55 -22.00 0.90 5.61
C ALA A 55 -21.64 -0.12 4.53
N MET A 56 -21.61 -1.41 4.90
CA MET A 56 -21.36 -2.51 3.97
C MET A 56 -22.41 -2.61 2.86
N ASN A 57 -23.70 -2.51 3.20
CA ASN A 57 -24.78 -2.53 2.21
C ASN A 57 -24.66 -1.35 1.26
N ASN A 58 -24.39 -0.16 1.79
CA ASN A 58 -24.22 1.04 1.00
C ASN A 58 -23.02 0.96 0.05
N PHE A 59 -21.89 0.42 0.54
CA PHE A 59 -20.70 0.23 -0.29
C PHE A 59 -20.83 -0.92 -1.29
N ASN A 60 -21.63 -1.96 -1.03
CA ASN A 60 -21.84 -3.01 -2.04
C ASN A 60 -22.88 -2.61 -3.10
N ASP A 61 -23.76 -1.66 -2.78
CA ASP A 61 -24.75 -1.13 -3.70
C ASP A 61 -24.10 -0.19 -4.73
N LYS A 62 -24.04 -0.66 -5.99
CA LYS A 62 -23.43 0.10 -7.08
C LYS A 62 -24.22 1.36 -7.45
N SER A 63 -25.51 1.44 -7.10
CA SER A 63 -26.34 2.62 -7.39
C SER A 63 -26.03 3.80 -6.47
N LYS A 64 -25.45 3.55 -5.30
CA LYS A 64 -25.21 4.56 -4.24
C LYS A 64 -23.95 5.41 -4.40
N GLY A 65 -23.20 5.25 -5.50
CA GLY A 65 -22.03 6.09 -5.82
C GLY A 65 -20.80 5.95 -4.91
N ARG A 66 -20.89 5.19 -3.81
CA ARG A 66 -19.79 4.94 -2.88
C ARG A 66 -18.69 4.16 -3.56
N PHE A 67 -17.48 4.71 -3.59
CA PHE A 67 -16.35 4.06 -4.27
C PHE A 67 -15.16 3.83 -3.34
N VAL A 68 -15.18 4.36 -2.12
CA VAL A 68 -14.17 4.08 -1.09
C VAL A 68 -14.83 3.42 0.13
N PHE A 69 -14.21 2.37 0.63
CA PHE A 69 -14.48 1.82 1.96
C PHE A 69 -13.25 2.02 2.82
N LEU A 70 -13.31 2.95 3.76
CA LEU A 70 -12.23 3.28 4.68
C LEU A 70 -12.41 2.45 5.96
N ILE A 71 -11.43 1.63 6.33
CA ILE A 71 -11.53 0.73 7.48
C ILE A 71 -10.24 0.68 8.30
N GLU A 72 -10.42 0.71 9.62
CA GLU A 72 -9.33 0.46 10.57
C GLU A 72 -8.93 -1.03 10.54
N ASN A 73 -7.64 -1.34 10.55
CA ASN A 73 -7.13 -2.72 10.49
C ASN A 73 -7.72 -3.64 11.59
N ARG A 74 -7.94 -3.12 12.80
CA ARG A 74 -8.57 -3.85 13.92
C ARG A 74 -10.08 -4.02 13.77
N ALA A 75 -10.73 -3.23 12.91
CA ALA A 75 -12.14 -3.38 12.58
C ALA A 75 -12.40 -4.49 11.54
N CYS A 76 -11.34 -5.04 10.93
CA CYS A 76 -11.43 -6.16 10.00
C CYS A 76 -11.93 -7.42 10.73
N GLN A 77 -13.12 -7.90 10.35
CA GLN A 77 -13.80 -9.02 11.00
C GLN A 77 -14.41 -9.97 9.95
N PRO A 78 -14.52 -11.28 10.24
CA PRO A 78 -15.18 -12.29 9.38
C PRO A 78 -16.60 -11.93 8.91
N SER A 79 -17.30 -11.06 9.65
CA SER A 79 -18.65 -10.61 9.33
C SER A 79 -18.72 -9.58 8.21
N LEU A 80 -17.60 -8.94 7.84
CA LEU A 80 -17.54 -7.98 6.74
C LEU A 80 -17.46 -8.71 5.40
N LYS A 81 -18.48 -8.52 4.58
CA LYS A 81 -18.61 -9.01 3.20
C LYS A 81 -18.53 -7.84 2.24
N LEU A 82 -17.35 -7.60 1.66
CA LEU A 82 -17.12 -6.51 0.73
C LEU A 82 -16.98 -7.08 -0.70
N SER A 83 -18.12 -7.46 -1.28
CA SER A 83 -18.14 -8.09 -2.62
C SER A 83 -17.92 -7.07 -3.74
N ALA A 84 -18.12 -5.78 -3.50
CA ALA A 84 -17.94 -4.78 -4.55
C ALA A 84 -16.50 -4.27 -4.70
N VAL A 85 -15.55 -4.70 -3.86
CA VAL A 85 -14.14 -4.26 -3.91
C VAL A 85 -13.47 -4.73 -5.19
N ASP A 86 -12.73 -3.82 -5.82
CA ASP A 86 -11.90 -4.09 -7.00
C ASP A 86 -10.40 -3.91 -6.70
N VAL A 87 -10.03 -3.09 -5.70
CA VAL A 87 -8.65 -2.81 -5.30
C VAL A 87 -8.55 -2.65 -3.79
N VAL A 88 -7.47 -3.17 -3.18
CA VAL A 88 -7.13 -2.91 -1.77
C VAL A 88 -5.89 -2.02 -1.69
N LEU A 89 -5.96 -1.00 -0.84
CA LEU A 89 -4.84 -0.14 -0.46
C LEU A 89 -4.58 -0.30 1.04
N ILE A 90 -3.36 -0.69 1.40
CA ILE A 90 -2.85 -0.57 2.77
C ILE A 90 -2.15 0.79 2.84
N TYR A 91 -2.76 1.72 3.58
CA TYR A 91 -2.30 3.11 3.67
C TYR A 91 -1.03 3.23 4.52
N ASP A 92 -1.05 2.64 5.70
CA ASP A 92 0.07 2.49 6.63
C ASP A 92 0.15 1.02 7.05
N SER A 93 1.39 0.51 7.11
CA SER A 93 1.64 -0.90 7.39
C SER A 93 1.86 -1.13 8.87
N ASP A 94 1.33 -2.23 9.41
CA ASP A 94 1.73 -2.72 10.72
C ASP A 94 3.24 -3.02 10.74
N TRP A 95 3.88 -2.81 11.90
CA TRP A 95 5.28 -3.17 12.15
C TRP A 95 5.60 -4.63 11.78
N ASN A 96 4.60 -5.51 11.83
CA ASN A 96 4.64 -6.83 11.22
C ASN A 96 3.69 -6.88 10.01
N PRO A 97 4.21 -6.81 8.77
CA PRO A 97 3.42 -6.86 7.53
C PRO A 97 2.45 -8.05 7.41
N MET A 98 2.72 -9.15 8.13
CA MET A 98 1.82 -10.31 8.17
C MET A 98 0.50 -10.03 8.88
N ASN A 99 0.48 -9.07 9.81
CA ASN A 99 -0.74 -8.65 10.48
C ASN A 99 -1.70 -8.00 9.49
N ASP A 100 -1.21 -7.20 8.54
CA ASP A 100 -2.03 -6.62 7.47
C ASP A 100 -2.69 -7.71 6.63
N THR A 101 -1.90 -8.69 6.17
CA THR A 101 -2.40 -9.85 5.41
C THR A 101 -3.45 -10.62 6.20
N ARG A 102 -3.19 -10.88 7.49
CA ARG A 102 -4.14 -11.58 8.37
C ARG A 102 -5.43 -10.79 8.59
N ASN A 103 -5.35 -9.47 8.73
CA ASN A 103 -6.52 -8.61 8.86
C ASN A 103 -7.33 -8.60 7.56
N LEU A 104 -6.68 -8.49 6.40
CA LEU A 104 -7.34 -8.58 5.09
C LEU A 104 -8.03 -9.93 4.88
N GLN A 105 -7.39 -11.05 5.27
CA GLN A 105 -7.98 -12.39 5.17
C GLN A 105 -9.24 -12.57 6.03
N ARG A 106 -9.45 -11.72 7.04
CA ARG A 106 -10.69 -11.73 7.83
C ARG A 106 -11.85 -11.11 7.06
N ILE A 107 -11.62 -10.28 6.06
CA ILE A 107 -12.70 -9.69 5.26
C ILE A 107 -13.07 -10.64 4.14
N ASN A 108 -14.35 -10.93 4.00
CA ASN A 108 -14.86 -11.75 2.91
C ASN A 108 -15.02 -10.89 1.65
N MET A 109 -14.02 -10.93 0.79
CA MET A 109 -13.99 -10.28 -0.53
C MET A 109 -14.32 -11.29 -1.65
N LYS A 110 -14.49 -10.83 -2.89
CA LYS A 110 -14.70 -11.73 -4.04
C LYS A 110 -13.57 -12.79 -4.11
N PRO A 111 -13.88 -14.01 -4.60
CA PRO A 111 -12.92 -15.11 -4.71
C PRO A 111 -11.85 -14.93 -5.79
N GLU A 112 -12.01 -13.96 -6.71
CA GLU A 112 -10.98 -13.59 -7.67
C GLU A 112 -9.90 -12.71 -7.02
N ARG A 113 -8.67 -12.79 -7.55
CA ARG A 113 -7.49 -12.10 -7.02
C ARG A 113 -7.68 -10.57 -7.06
N VAL A 114 -8.13 -9.98 -5.96
CA VAL A 114 -8.17 -8.52 -5.78
C VAL A 114 -6.73 -8.03 -5.58
N PRO A 115 -6.21 -7.12 -6.44
CA PRO A 115 -4.87 -6.58 -6.27
C PRO A 115 -4.78 -5.77 -4.97
N VAL A 116 -3.69 -6.00 -4.23
CA VAL A 116 -3.36 -5.29 -2.99
C VAL A 116 -2.13 -4.43 -3.24
N PHE A 117 -2.26 -3.13 -3.00
CA PHE A 117 -1.14 -2.20 -3.00
C PHE A 117 -0.87 -1.72 -1.58
N ARG A 118 0.41 -1.52 -1.27
CA ARG A 118 0.89 -1.08 0.03
C ARG A 118 1.72 0.17 -0.16
N PHE A 119 1.38 1.23 0.57
CA PHE A 119 2.21 2.41 0.63
C PHE A 119 3.35 2.21 1.63
N TYR A 120 4.49 2.78 1.28
CA TYR A 120 5.66 2.87 2.13
C TYR A 120 6.45 4.12 1.72
N SER A 121 7.14 4.69 2.69
CA SER A 121 8.05 5.79 2.48
C SER A 121 9.45 5.22 2.17
N PRO A 122 10.06 5.55 1.03
CA PRO A 122 11.45 5.18 0.77
C PRO A 122 12.37 5.91 1.75
N CYS A 123 13.58 5.37 1.97
CA CYS A 123 14.57 5.89 2.92
C CYS A 123 14.10 5.92 4.38
N ALA A 124 13.02 5.20 4.71
CA ALA A 124 12.42 5.22 6.04
C ALA A 124 12.50 3.87 6.74
N VAL A 125 12.12 3.86 8.02
CA VAL A 125 11.98 2.62 8.80
C VAL A 125 10.97 1.66 8.13
N GLU A 126 9.95 2.19 7.47
CA GLU A 126 8.95 1.40 6.74
C GLU A 126 9.58 0.52 5.67
N GLU A 127 10.47 1.08 4.83
CA GLU A 127 11.20 0.32 3.81
C GLU A 127 12.05 -0.78 4.44
N LYS A 128 12.74 -0.49 5.55
CA LYS A 128 13.54 -1.47 6.30
C LYS A 128 12.70 -2.61 6.88
N VAL A 129 11.54 -2.29 7.46
CA VAL A 129 10.61 -3.26 8.04
C VAL A 129 10.09 -4.20 6.94
N LEU A 130 9.74 -3.64 5.78
CA LEU A 130 9.26 -4.41 4.63
C LEU A 130 10.36 -5.28 4.01
N ALA A 131 11.59 -4.76 3.89
CA ALA A 131 12.76 -5.49 3.40
C ALA A 131 13.14 -6.67 4.30
N LYS A 132 13.03 -6.53 5.63
CA LYS A 132 13.40 -7.57 6.60
C LYS A 132 12.46 -8.78 6.64
N GLN A 133 11.28 -8.68 6.03
CA GLN A 133 10.30 -9.77 6.03
C GLN A 133 10.78 -11.00 5.23
N ASP A 134 11.84 -10.87 4.43
CA ASP A 134 12.43 -11.87 3.52
C ASP A 134 13.08 -13.11 4.18
N VAL A 135 12.89 -13.34 5.48
CA VAL A 135 13.41 -14.56 6.14
C VAL A 135 12.31 -15.57 6.48
N ILE A 136 11.02 -15.21 6.40
CA ILE A 136 9.91 -16.13 6.73
C ILE A 136 8.76 -16.03 5.71
N LEU A 137 9.06 -16.28 4.44
CA LEU A 137 8.05 -16.67 3.45
C LEU A 137 8.43 -17.96 2.72
N ASP A 138 9.23 -18.83 3.34
CA ASP A 138 9.45 -20.18 2.82
C ASP A 138 8.33 -21.13 3.27
N ASN A 139 7.58 -21.61 2.27
CA ASN A 139 6.87 -22.89 2.23
C ASN A 139 5.44 -23.09 2.78
N THR A 140 4.64 -22.07 3.15
CA THR A 140 3.25 -22.34 3.63
C THR A 140 2.10 -21.77 2.80
N LEU A 141 2.35 -20.99 1.74
CA LEU A 141 1.28 -20.44 0.91
C LEU A 141 1.37 -20.98 -0.52
N GLN A 142 0.63 -22.04 -0.81
CA GLN A 142 0.35 -22.44 -2.19
C GLN A 142 -0.31 -21.28 -2.94
N GLY A 143 0.32 -20.79 -4.00
CA GLY A 143 -0.33 -19.95 -5.02
C GLY A 143 0.04 -18.46 -5.04
N VAL A 144 0.95 -17.98 -4.20
CA VAL A 144 1.49 -16.62 -4.28
C VAL A 144 2.96 -16.69 -4.71
N VAL A 145 3.26 -16.22 -5.92
CA VAL A 145 4.63 -16.12 -6.42
C VAL A 145 5.26 -14.87 -5.78
N PRO A 146 6.43 -14.96 -5.11
CA PRO A 146 7.18 -13.78 -4.69
C PRO A 146 7.56 -12.97 -5.92
N THR A 147 6.84 -11.88 -6.18
CA THR A 147 7.22 -10.94 -7.24
C THR A 147 8.53 -10.25 -6.84
N VAL A 148 9.37 -9.99 -7.84
CA VAL A 148 10.69 -9.31 -7.87
C VAL A 148 10.80 -8.05 -6.97
N SER A 149 9.69 -7.52 -6.45
CA SER A 149 9.58 -6.44 -5.47
C SER A 149 10.40 -6.66 -4.20
N HIS A 150 10.51 -7.88 -3.66
CA HIS A 150 11.20 -8.10 -2.40
C HIS A 150 12.72 -7.86 -2.49
N SER A 151 13.37 -8.40 -3.53
CA SER A 151 14.81 -8.15 -3.75
C SER A 151 15.11 -6.69 -4.06
N LEU A 152 14.20 -5.98 -4.73
CA LEU A 152 14.32 -4.55 -4.99
C LEU A 152 14.19 -3.70 -3.71
N LEU A 153 13.23 -4.03 -2.84
CA LEU A 153 13.06 -3.37 -1.54
C LEU A 153 14.24 -3.65 -0.61
N SER A 154 14.71 -4.90 -0.56
CA SER A 154 15.88 -5.28 0.23
C SER A 154 17.14 -4.56 -0.24
N TRP A 155 17.37 -4.50 -1.55
CA TRP A 155 18.48 -3.74 -2.14
C TRP A 155 18.34 -2.23 -1.90
N GLY A 156 17.15 -1.66 -2.12
CA GLY A 156 16.86 -0.23 -1.90
C GLY A 156 17.15 0.19 -0.46
N ALA A 157 16.63 -0.58 0.51
CA ALA A 157 16.91 -0.36 1.92
C ALA A 157 18.42 -0.42 2.22
N GLU A 158 19.11 -1.48 1.81
CA GLU A 158 20.56 -1.65 2.05
C GLU A 158 21.38 -0.49 1.45
N HIS A 159 21.06 -0.10 0.21
CA HIS A 159 21.72 0.99 -0.49
C HIS A 159 21.54 2.34 0.24
N LEU A 160 20.30 2.65 0.65
CA LEU A 160 19.98 3.91 1.33
C LEU A 160 20.60 3.99 2.72
N PHE A 161 20.64 2.89 3.48
CA PHE A 161 21.31 2.87 4.78
C PHE A 161 22.85 2.93 4.65
N SER A 162 23.42 2.37 3.58
CA SER A 162 24.85 2.50 3.30
C SER A 162 25.22 3.94 2.95
N GLN A 163 24.43 4.61 2.10
CA GLN A 163 24.59 6.04 1.81
C GLN A 163 24.47 6.89 3.08
N LEU A 164 23.48 6.63 3.94
CA LEU A 164 23.33 7.35 5.21
C LEU A 164 24.56 7.17 6.13
N HIS A 165 25.16 5.99 6.16
CA HIS A 165 26.39 5.73 6.90
C HIS A 165 27.59 6.49 6.33
N GLU A 166 27.74 6.54 5.01
CA GLU A 166 28.77 7.33 4.32
C GLU A 166 28.61 8.84 4.61
N LEU A 167 27.38 9.35 4.61
CA LEU A 167 27.06 10.74 4.95
C LEU A 167 27.37 11.10 6.41
N GLN A 168 27.26 10.15 7.33
CA GLN A 168 27.66 10.33 8.73
C GLN A 168 29.18 10.42 8.89
N LEU A 169 29.96 9.89 7.94
CA LEU A 169 31.42 9.89 7.96
C LEU A 169 32.02 11.11 7.24
N GLN A 170 31.30 11.74 6.29
CA GLN A 170 31.74 12.93 5.54
C GLN A 170 30.60 13.98 5.45
N PRO A 171 30.41 14.82 6.48
CA PRO A 171 29.27 15.74 6.57
C PRO A 171 29.30 16.90 5.56
N ASP A 172 30.47 17.25 5.02
CA ASP A 172 30.64 18.39 4.11
C ASP A 172 30.08 18.12 2.69
N ASP A 173 30.00 16.86 2.26
CA ASP A 173 29.48 16.44 0.94
C ASP A 173 27.97 16.14 0.94
N ALA A 174 27.33 16.18 2.12
CA ALA A 174 25.96 15.70 2.31
C ALA A 174 24.89 16.51 1.57
N LEU A 175 25.14 17.81 1.36
CA LEU A 175 24.17 18.74 0.79
C LEU A 175 24.02 18.60 -0.73
N GLU A 176 25.06 18.14 -1.43
CA GLU A 176 25.05 17.96 -2.88
C GLU A 176 24.40 16.62 -3.28
N ILE A 177 24.71 15.56 -2.52
CA ILE A 177 24.11 14.23 -2.69
C ILE A 177 22.62 14.24 -2.33
N TYR A 178 22.23 14.88 -1.21
CA TYR A 178 20.83 15.06 -0.81
C TYR A 178 19.99 15.80 -1.87
N ARG A 179 20.59 16.72 -2.62
CA ARG A 179 19.92 17.43 -3.72
C ARG A 179 19.69 16.56 -4.95
N SER A 180 20.52 15.54 -5.17
CA SER A 180 20.41 14.63 -6.33
C SER A 180 19.45 13.46 -6.10
N SER A 181 19.23 13.07 -4.84
CA SER A 181 18.41 11.93 -4.45
C SER A 181 16.92 12.28 -4.27
N TYR A 182 16.58 13.56 -4.12
CA TYR A 182 15.21 14.02 -4.09
C TYR A 182 14.70 14.29 -5.51
N VAL A 183 13.66 13.54 -5.90
CA VAL A 183 12.77 13.88 -7.01
C VAL A 183 12.12 15.23 -6.69
N SER A 184 12.14 16.17 -7.63
CA SER A 184 11.58 17.51 -7.43
C SER A 184 10.10 17.42 -7.06
N PRO A 185 9.56 18.27 -6.16
CA PRO A 185 8.13 18.33 -5.85
C PRO A 185 7.23 18.54 -7.07
N GLU A 186 7.82 18.96 -8.20
CA GLU A 186 7.17 19.26 -9.47
C GLU A 186 7.15 18.06 -10.44
N ASP A 187 7.87 16.97 -10.12
CA ASP A 187 7.93 15.76 -10.93
C ASP A 187 6.70 14.87 -10.67
N THR A 188 5.56 15.26 -11.22
CA THR A 188 4.35 14.42 -11.27
C THR A 188 4.56 13.15 -12.08
N THR A 189 5.61 13.10 -12.89
CA THR A 189 5.95 12.00 -13.82
C THR A 189 6.15 10.66 -13.12
N PHE A 190 6.77 10.63 -11.93
CA PHE A 190 6.93 9.40 -11.16
C PHE A 190 5.60 8.87 -10.64
N VAL A 191 4.79 9.75 -10.03
CA VAL A 191 3.46 9.40 -9.52
C VAL A 191 2.56 8.93 -10.68
N ASP A 192 2.62 9.60 -11.83
CA ASP A 192 1.88 9.22 -13.03
C ASP A 192 2.35 7.85 -13.58
N ALA A 193 3.65 7.56 -13.56
CA ALA A 193 4.20 6.27 -13.98
C ALA A 193 3.75 5.13 -13.05
N VAL A 194 3.85 5.32 -11.73
CA VAL A 194 3.38 4.36 -10.72
C VAL A 194 1.87 4.14 -10.86
N MET A 195 1.09 5.22 -11.03
CA MET A 195 -0.34 5.12 -11.23
C MET A 195 -0.67 4.39 -12.53
N THR A 196 0.10 4.59 -13.60
CA THR A 196 -0.05 3.84 -14.85
C THR A 196 0.19 2.35 -14.63
N GLU A 197 1.26 1.96 -13.92
CA GLU A 197 1.55 0.55 -13.61
C GLU A 197 0.44 -0.09 -12.76
N ILE A 198 -0.05 0.63 -11.74
CA ILE A 198 -1.18 0.21 -10.90
C ILE A 198 -2.40 -0.06 -11.79
N MET A 199 -2.71 0.86 -12.70
CA MET A 199 -3.87 0.75 -13.59
C MET A 199 -3.75 -0.42 -14.57
N ASP A 200 -2.55 -0.74 -15.05
CA ASP A 200 -2.29 -1.89 -15.93
C ASP A 200 -2.50 -3.22 -15.19
N LYS A 201 -1.97 -3.32 -13.95
CA LYS A 201 -2.18 -4.50 -13.09
C LYS A 201 -3.64 -4.73 -12.76
N VAL A 202 -4.42 -3.67 -12.53
CA VAL A 202 -5.86 -3.77 -12.26
C VAL A 202 -6.66 -4.19 -13.50
N SER A 203 -6.17 -3.89 -14.72
CA SER A 203 -6.87 -4.20 -15.96
C SER A 203 -6.61 -5.62 -16.49
N GLY A 204 -5.78 -6.42 -15.79
CA GLY A 204 -5.51 -7.83 -16.14
C GLY A 204 -4.64 -8.04 -17.37
N ASN A 205 -3.94 -7.00 -17.85
CA ASN A 205 -3.11 -7.10 -19.05
C ASN A 205 -1.75 -7.75 -18.70
N SER A 206 -1.70 -9.08 -18.73
CA SER A 206 -0.53 -9.90 -18.35
C SER A 206 0.66 -9.85 -19.32
N ASN A 207 0.64 -8.98 -20.33
CA ASN A 207 1.69 -8.86 -21.36
C ASN A 207 2.76 -7.80 -21.06
N ALA A 208 2.76 -7.18 -19.88
CA ALA A 208 3.89 -6.36 -19.47
C ALA A 208 5.10 -7.27 -19.23
N LYS A 209 6.03 -7.30 -20.20
CA LYS A 209 7.41 -7.76 -19.95
C LYS A 209 7.84 -7.16 -18.62
N THR A 210 8.38 -8.00 -17.73
CA THR A 210 9.03 -7.60 -16.49
C THR A 210 10.31 -6.81 -16.80
N SER A 211 10.17 -5.64 -17.41
CA SER A 211 11.18 -4.61 -17.49
C SER A 211 10.54 -3.39 -16.85
N SER A 212 10.50 -3.40 -15.51
CA SER A 212 10.27 -2.17 -14.77
C SER A 212 11.31 -1.15 -15.26
N PRO A 213 10.92 0.07 -15.67
CA PRO A 213 11.87 1.13 -16.02
C PRO A 213 12.75 1.55 -14.82
N PHE A 214 12.43 1.05 -13.61
CA PHE A 214 13.17 1.25 -12.37
C PHE A 214 14.08 0.07 -12.00
N LEU A 215 14.16 -0.98 -12.84
CA LEU A 215 15.19 -2.00 -12.69
C LEU A 215 16.50 -1.46 -13.30
N PRO A 216 17.58 -1.33 -12.54
CA PRO A 216 18.90 -1.19 -13.13
C PRO A 216 19.14 -2.42 -14.00
N THR A 217 19.51 -2.22 -15.27
CA THR A 217 20.09 -3.29 -16.07
C THR A 217 21.31 -3.78 -15.31
N LYS A 218 21.31 -5.04 -14.84
CA LYS A 218 22.51 -5.65 -14.28
C LYS A 218 23.60 -5.50 -15.32
N ASN A 219 24.60 -4.68 -15.03
CA ASN A 219 25.89 -4.81 -15.69
C ASN A 219 26.44 -6.17 -15.24
N GLU A 220 26.16 -7.20 -16.05
CA GLU A 220 26.92 -8.44 -16.03
C GLU A 220 28.35 -8.09 -16.41
N ASN A 221 29.16 -7.67 -15.45
CA ASN A 221 30.60 -7.70 -15.57
C ASN A 221 31.24 -7.73 -14.18
N GLN A 222 32.08 -8.75 -14.01
CA GLN A 222 32.94 -9.04 -12.85
C GLN A 222 32.13 -9.69 -11.72
N ILE A 223 32.28 -10.99 -11.46
CA ILE A 223 33.51 -11.59 -10.94
C ILE A 223 33.84 -12.89 -11.71
N THR A 224 35.01 -12.92 -12.35
CA THR A 224 35.66 -14.16 -12.79
C THR A 224 36.85 -14.40 -11.88
N THR A 225 36.90 -15.62 -11.34
CA THR A 225 37.94 -16.27 -10.53
C THR A 225 37.99 -15.95 -9.04
#